data_AF-A0A7C9TN64-F1
#
_entry.id   AF-A0A7C9TN64-F1
#
_cell.length_a   1.000
_cell.length_b   1.000
_cell.length_c   1.000
_cell.angle_alpha   90.00
_cell.angle_beta   90.00
_cell.angle_gamma   90.00
#
_symmetry.space_group_name_H-M   'P 1'
#
loop_
_entity.id
_entity.type
_entity.pdbx_description
1 polymer ?
#
loop_
_entity_poly.entity_id
_entity_poly.type
_entity_poly.pdbx_seq_one_letter_code
_entity_poly.pdbx_strand_id
1 'polypeptide(L)'
;MNAVTGTLSTPETGQARPVDERLKHVSLMAALIRRPELGAIGGLALVTLFFLSVADPSMFSAAGVMNFMAPAAQLGILAIGAALLMIGGEFDLSLGSMVAFAGLVFA
;
A
#
# COMPACT_ATOMS: atom_id res chain seq x y z
N MET A 1 -18.85 28.10 70.04
CA MET A 1 -17.54 27.43 69.90
C MET A 1 -17.79 26.06 69.29
N ASN A 2 -17.74 25.94 67.96
CA ASN A 2 -17.75 24.65 67.27
C ASN A 2 -16.29 24.28 67.01
N ALA A 3 -15.86 23.15 67.57
CA ALA A 3 -14.53 22.62 67.37
C ALA A 3 -14.33 22.26 65.89
N VAL A 4 -13.37 22.92 65.26
CA VAL A 4 -12.82 22.60 63.95
C VAL A 4 -11.98 21.33 64.11
N THR A 5 -12.58 20.19 63.80
CA THR A 5 -11.85 18.92 63.67
C THR A 5 -11.11 18.92 62.33
N GLY A 6 -9.83 19.27 62.37
CA GLY A 6 -8.92 19.15 61.23
C GLY A 6 -8.66 17.68 60.93
N THR A 7 -9.18 17.20 59.80
CA THR A 7 -8.79 15.92 59.21
C THR A 7 -7.46 16.11 58.48
N LEU A 8 -6.41 15.50 59.01
CA LEU A 8 -5.09 15.43 58.39
C LEU A 8 -5.20 14.80 57.00
N SER A 9 -4.94 15.59 55.95
CA SER A 9 -4.73 15.08 54.60
C SER A 9 -3.39 14.34 54.56
N THR A 10 -3.44 13.02 54.57
CA THR A 10 -2.30 12.14 54.26
C THR A 10 -1.70 12.58 52.92
N PRO A 11 -0.37 12.69 52.78
CA PRO A 11 0.22 12.99 51.48
C PRO A 11 -0.04 11.78 50.57
N GLU A 12 -0.84 11.98 49.52
CA GLU A 12 -1.00 11.03 48.43
C GLU A 12 0.38 10.76 47.83
N THR A 13 1.01 9.67 48.27
CA THR A 13 2.27 9.17 47.72
C THR A 13 2.01 8.76 46.27
N GLY A 14 2.44 9.61 45.35
CA GLY A 14 2.83 9.28 43.97
C GLY A 14 1.97 8.21 43.30
N GLN A 15 0.76 8.56 42.87
CA GLN A 15 0.08 7.76 41.86
C GLN A 15 0.88 7.85 40.55
N ALA A 16 1.58 6.76 40.22
CA ALA A 16 2.24 6.61 38.93
C ALA A 16 1.17 6.77 37.83
N ARG A 17 1.39 7.73 36.94
CA ARG A 17 0.48 8.03 35.82
C ARG A 17 0.22 6.73 35.04
N PRO A 18 -1.04 6.29 34.87
CA PRO A 18 -1.32 5.06 34.15
C PRO A 18 -0.72 5.16 32.74
N VAL A 19 0.03 4.15 32.32
CA VAL A 19 0.55 4.05 30.96
C VAL A 19 -0.64 4.08 30.00
N ASP A 20 -0.66 5.04 29.08
CA ASP A 20 -1.80 5.34 28.22
C ASP A 20 -2.10 4.17 27.26
N GLU A 21 -3.16 3.40 27.56
CA GLU A 21 -3.65 2.25 26.77
C GLU A 21 -4.12 2.64 25.35
N ARG A 22 -4.22 3.94 25.05
CA ARG A 22 -4.61 4.46 23.73
C ARG A 22 -3.51 4.29 22.68
N LEU A 23 -2.25 4.10 23.08
CA LEU A 23 -1.12 3.90 22.16
C LEU A 23 -0.92 2.41 21.88
N LYS A 24 -1.68 1.89 20.90
CA LYS A 24 -1.45 0.54 20.38
C LYS A 24 -0.11 0.51 19.66
N HIS A 25 0.88 -0.22 20.20
CA HIS A 25 2.16 -0.45 19.53
C HIS A 25 1.91 -1.16 18.20
N VAL A 26 1.94 -0.39 17.11
CA VAL A 26 1.93 -0.92 15.75
C VAL A 26 3.33 -1.40 15.41
N SER A 27 3.45 -2.67 15.03
CA SER A 27 4.73 -3.21 14.57
C SER A 27 5.16 -2.51 13.28
N LEU A 28 6.46 -2.33 13.09
CA LEU A 28 7.01 -1.71 11.88
C LEU A 28 6.58 -2.46 10.60
N MET A 29 6.46 -3.79 10.68
CA MET A 29 5.93 -4.61 9.59
C MET A 29 4.46 -4.28 9.26
N ALA A 30 3.60 -4.14 10.29
CA ALA A 30 2.20 -3.76 10.07
C ALA A 30 2.07 -2.32 9.54
N ALA A 31 2.95 -1.42 9.97
CA ALA A 31 3.01 -0.06 9.44
C ALA A 31 3.50 -0.01 7.98
N LEU A 32 4.47 -0.87 7.60
CA LEU A 32 4.93 -1.03 6.23
C LEU A 32 3.80 -1.57 5.33
N ILE A 33 3.19 -2.70 5.67
CA ILE A 33 2.13 -3.33 4.83
C ILE A 33 0.93 -2.41 4.60
N ARG A 34 0.66 -1.50 5.55
CA ARG A 34 -0.41 -0.49 5.41
C ARG A 34 -0.10 0.63 4.42
N ARG A 35 1.13 0.74 3.90
CA ARG A 35 1.49 1.71 2.87
C ARG A 35 1.15 1.14 1.49
N PRO A 36 0.17 1.71 0.77
CA PRO A 36 -0.26 1.20 -0.53
C PRO A 36 0.87 1.18 -1.57
N GLU A 37 1.81 2.13 -1.48
CA GLU A 37 3.00 2.22 -2.34
C GLU A 37 3.87 0.95 -2.29
N LEU A 38 3.93 0.29 -1.13
CA LEU A 38 4.75 -0.91 -0.98
C LEU A 38 4.16 -2.12 -1.69
N GLY A 39 2.86 -2.12 -1.98
CA GLY A 39 2.25 -3.17 -2.79
C GLY A 39 2.81 -3.18 -4.22
N ALA A 40 2.90 -2.01 -4.85
CA ALA A 40 3.44 -1.86 -6.20
C ALA A 40 4.94 -2.20 -6.25
N ILE A 41 5.73 -1.67 -5.31
CA ILE A 41 7.17 -1.93 -5.23
C ILE A 41 7.43 -3.41 -4.91
N GLY A 42 6.66 -3.99 -3.98
CA GLY A 42 6.77 -5.40 -3.60
C GLY A 42 6.43 -6.34 -4.75
N GLY A 43 5.37 -6.04 -5.50
CA GLY A 43 5.00 -6.79 -6.71
C GLY A 43 6.08 -6.74 -7.78
N LEU A 44 6.62 -5.55 -8.07
CA LEU A 44 7.74 -5.39 -9.00
C LEU A 44 8.94 -6.22 -8.55
N ALA A 45 9.38 -6.07 -7.30
CA ALA A 45 10.52 -6.81 -6.77
C ALA A 45 10.31 -8.33 -6.85
N LEU A 46 9.14 -8.82 -6.44
CA LEU A 46 8.82 -10.24 -6.46
C LEU A 46 8.85 -10.80 -7.88
N VAL A 47 8.18 -10.15 -8.83
CA VAL A 47 8.14 -10.59 -10.24
C VAL A 47 9.54 -10.53 -10.85
N THR A 48 10.29 -9.45 -10.64
CA THR A 48 11.65 -9.32 -11.15
C THR A 48 12.56 -10.41 -10.60
N LEU A 49 12.58 -10.65 -9.28
CA LEU A 49 13.41 -11.69 -8.68
C LEU A 49 13.03 -13.09 -9.17
N PHE A 50 11.74 -13.36 -9.30
CA PHE A 50 11.24 -14.63 -9.84
C PHE A 50 11.78 -14.87 -11.26
N PHE A 51 11.56 -13.94 -12.19
CA PHE A 51 12.04 -14.11 -13.57
C PHE A 51 13.56 -14.06 -13.67
N LEU A 52 14.25 -13.32 -12.82
CA LEU A 52 15.71 -13.35 -12.75
C LEU A 52 16.24 -14.75 -12.42
N SER A 53 15.52 -15.50 -11.58
CA SER A 53 15.92 -16.86 -11.17
C SER A 53 15.49 -17.96 -12.13
N VAL A 54 14.36 -17.80 -12.84
CA VAL A 54 13.74 -18.87 -13.63
C VAL A 54 13.88 -18.68 -15.15
N ALA A 55 14.01 -17.43 -15.62
CA ALA A 55 13.98 -17.14 -17.04
C ALA A 55 15.29 -17.43 -17.77
N ASP A 56 15.19 -17.64 -19.08
CA ASP A 56 16.34 -17.74 -19.96
C ASP A 56 17.10 -16.39 -20.05
N PRO A 57 18.44 -16.39 -20.10
CA PRO A 57 19.24 -15.16 -20.21
C PRO A 57 18.87 -14.26 -21.39
N SER A 58 18.36 -14.82 -22.48
CA SER A 58 17.89 -14.08 -23.66
C SER A 58 16.76 -13.10 -23.34
N MET A 59 15.96 -13.35 -22.30
CA MET A 59 14.90 -12.44 -21.83
C MET A 59 15.47 -11.10 -21.33
N PHE A 60 16.70 -11.09 -20.83
CA PHE A 60 17.37 -9.89 -20.31
C PHE A 60 18.22 -9.16 -21.36
N SER A 61 18.26 -9.66 -22.60
CA SER A 61 18.79 -8.91 -23.73
C SER A 61 17.92 -7.69 -24.05
N ALA A 62 18.44 -6.70 -24.77
CA ALA A 62 17.65 -5.53 -25.16
C ALA A 62 16.34 -5.90 -25.89
N ALA A 63 16.40 -6.89 -26.80
CA ALA A 63 15.22 -7.38 -27.51
C ALA A 63 14.25 -8.11 -26.58
N GLY A 64 14.76 -8.94 -25.65
CA GLY A 64 13.94 -9.62 -24.64
C GLY A 64 13.24 -8.65 -23.71
N VAL A 65 13.93 -7.60 -23.27
CA VAL A 65 13.37 -6.53 -22.44
C VAL A 65 12.25 -5.80 -23.17
N MET A 66 12.46 -5.48 -24.45
CA MET A 66 11.43 -4.81 -25.27
C MET A 66 10.14 -5.63 -25.38
N ASN A 67 10.21 -6.97 -25.39
CA ASN A 67 9.03 -7.82 -25.52
C ASN A 67 8.03 -7.69 -24.36
N PHE A 68 8.49 -7.38 -23.14
CA PHE A 68 7.59 -7.14 -22.00
C PHE A 68 7.46 -5.66 -21.65
N MET A 69 8.47 -4.82 -21.95
CA MET A 69 8.41 -3.38 -21.69
C MET A 69 7.53 -2.62 -22.67
N ALA A 70 7.49 -3.00 -23.96
CA ALA A 70 6.61 -2.34 -24.92
C ALA A 70 5.11 -2.46 -24.55
N PRO A 71 4.56 -3.67 -24.31
CA PRO A 71 3.16 -3.78 -23.86
C PRO A 71 2.94 -3.21 -22.46
N ALA A 72 3.93 -3.32 -21.55
CA ALA A 72 3.82 -2.71 -20.22
C ALA A 72 3.74 -1.18 -20.28
N ALA A 73 4.51 -0.53 -21.16
CA ALA A 73 4.45 0.91 -21.36
C ALA A 73 3.09 1.34 -21.93
N GLN A 74 2.54 0.59 -22.88
CA GLN A 74 1.21 0.85 -23.42
C GLN A 74 0.14 0.79 -22.33
N LEU A 75 0.14 -0.27 -21.51
CA LEU A 75 -0.78 -0.39 -20.38
C LEU A 75 -0.53 0.67 -19.30
N GLY A 76 0.72 1.01 -19.04
CA GLY A 76 1.12 2.02 -18.05
C GLY A 76 0.65 3.42 -18.40
N ILE A 77 0.77 3.83 -19.67
CA ILE A 77 0.25 5.11 -20.16
C ILE A 77 -1.27 5.17 -19.97
N LEU A 78 -1.99 4.10 -20.30
CA LEU A 78 -3.44 4.00 -20.08
C LEU A 78 -3.80 4.05 -18.59
N ALA A 79 -3.04 3.37 -17.74
CA ALA A 79 -3.23 3.36 -16.30
C ALA A 79 -3.03 4.74 -15.67
N ILE A 80 -2.08 5.55 -16.17
CA ILE A 80 -1.92 6.95 -15.73
C ILE A 80 -3.19 7.75 -16.05
N GLY A 81 -3.71 7.62 -17.27
CA GLY A 81 -4.97 8.28 -17.66
C GLY A 81 -6.14 7.87 -16.75
N ALA A 82 -6.30 6.56 -16.51
CA ALA A 82 -7.33 6.06 -15.59
C ALA A 82 -7.13 6.57 -14.15
N ALA A 83 -5.90 6.60 -13.64
CA ALA A 83 -5.61 7.09 -12.30
C ALA A 83 -5.95 8.58 -12.15
N LEU A 84 -5.64 9.41 -13.16
CA LEU A 84 -6.01 10.83 -13.16
C LEU A 84 -7.53 11.03 -13.13
N LEU A 85 -8.29 10.21 -13.86
CA LEU A 85 -9.75 10.24 -13.83
C LEU A 85 -10.30 9.81 -12.46
N MET A 86 -9.79 8.71 -11.88
CA MET A 86 -10.16 8.25 -10.53
C MET A 86 -9.86 9.29 -9.45
N ILE A 87 -8.79 10.08 -9.61
CA ILE A 87 -8.45 11.20 -8.71
C ILE A 87 -9.36 12.40 -8.95
N GLY A 88 -9.72 12.70 -10.20
CA GLY A 88 -10.65 13.77 -10.60
C GLY A 88 -12.09 13.56 -10.11
N GLY A 89 -12.44 12.31 -9.77
CA GLY A 89 -13.78 11.92 -9.30
C GLY A 89 -14.69 11.47 -10.44
N GLU A 90 -14.18 11.44 -11.67
CA GLU A 90 -14.88 10.91 -12.83
C GLU A 90 -14.43 9.47 -13.15
N PHE A 91 -15.43 8.59 -13.32
CA PHE A 91 -15.37 7.33 -14.06
C PHE A 91 -14.52 6.16 -13.50
N ASP A 92 -15.21 5.04 -13.25
CA ASP A 92 -14.62 3.70 -13.09
C ASP A 92 -14.36 3.08 -14.48
N LEU A 93 -13.23 3.43 -15.09
CA LEU A 93 -12.89 2.90 -16.42
C LEU A 93 -12.27 1.51 -16.27
N SER A 94 -13.11 0.48 -16.33
CA SER A 94 -12.64 -0.91 -16.32
C SER A 94 -12.03 -1.28 -17.68
N LEU A 95 -10.72 -1.12 -17.79
CA LEU A 95 -9.95 -1.58 -18.96
C LEU A 95 -10.11 -3.08 -19.18
N GLY A 96 -10.29 -3.87 -18.12
CA GLY A 96 -10.44 -5.33 -18.20
C GLY A 96 -11.68 -5.78 -18.98
N SER A 97 -12.85 -5.15 -18.74
CA SER A 97 -14.08 -5.50 -19.45
C SER A 97 -14.05 -5.05 -20.91
N MET A 98 -13.44 -3.88 -21.19
CA MET A 98 -13.32 -3.36 -22.55
C MET A 98 -12.36 -4.18 -23.43
N VAL A 99 -11.22 -4.62 -22.88
CA VAL A 99 -10.27 -5.49 -23.60
C VAL A 99 -10.90 -6.85 -23.88
N ALA A 100 -11.63 -7.44 -22.93
CA ALA A 100 -12.35 -8.70 -23.13
C ALA A 100 -13.43 -8.59 -24.22
N PHE A 101 -14.20 -7.49 -24.23
CA PHE A 101 -15.22 -7.24 -25.26
C PHE A 101 -14.60 -7.06 -26.65
N ALA A 102 -13.53 -6.27 -26.78
CA ALA A 102 -12.82 -6.12 -28.05
C ALA A 102 -12.29 -7.47 -28.57
N GLY A 103 -11.75 -8.31 -27.67
CA GLY A 103 -11.34 -9.67 -28.00
C GLY A 103 -12.46 -10.54 -28.57
N LEU A 104 -13.69 -10.46 -28.03
CA LEU A 104 -14.86 -11.18 -28.55
C LEU A 104 -15.28 -10.70 -29.94
N VAL A 105 -15.18 -9.40 -30.22
CA VAL A 105 -15.60 -8.80 -31.50
C VAL A 105 -14.64 -9.15 -32.64
N PHE A 106 -13.35 -9.31 -32.35
CA PHE A 106 -12.32 -9.64 -33.34
C PHE A 106 -11.92 -11.12 -33.40
N ALA A 107 -12.44 -11.95 -32.49
CA ALA A 107 -12.30 -13.40 -32.53
C ALA A 107 -13.21 -14.02 -33.60
#